data_AF-A0A7C9LE51-F1
#
_entry.id   AF-A0A7C9LE51-F1
#
_cell.length_a   1.000
_cell.length_b   1.000
_cell.length_c   1.000
_cell.angle_alpha   90.00
_cell.angle_beta   90.00
_cell.angle_gamma   90.00
#
_symmetry.space_group_name_H-M   'P 1'
#
loop_
_entity.id
_entity.type
_entity.pdbx_description
1 polymer ?
#
loop_
_entity_poly.entity_id
_entity_poly.type
_entity_poly.pdbx_seq_one_letter_code
_entity_poly.pdbx_strand_id
1 'polypeptide(L)'
;MDKILYHYCSTQKMYGIMSGRQLRMSDITKSNDYDEVYMFFPGIIYAMRDVYYKNSFPFEFAGETDERGMEILFRLAYDYFKMEFDKGGVTNFVICFCEEGDKLSQWRGYADNGRGVSIGFSERELTQYSGKYKDIITMGKVKYKTVEEINDIIISKANNLLNELKNLRKWIIDNLHCDDSKQEEYMIFFFIQMLNMVFMDSLQYKNVSFQEENEWRMFFKYPITKKTELIYGEERNKSVLFDEMVEVMKNKIDFNILNDDIVPYFHLELSDISEKPIKEVISGPNNHILLKDFQLLCGKYKYNDVAFRYSKISYRG
;
A
#
# COMPACT_ATOMS: atom_id res chain seq x y z
N MET A 1 -28.62 -5.89 3.61
CA MET A 1 -27.59 -6.91 3.33
C MET A 1 -26.24 -6.30 3.59
N ASP A 2 -25.32 -7.05 4.17
CA ASP A 2 -23.93 -6.62 4.31
C ASP A 2 -23.29 -6.45 2.93
N LYS A 3 -22.45 -5.42 2.75
CA LYS A 3 -21.82 -5.15 1.46
C LYS A 3 -20.69 -6.15 1.23
N ILE A 4 -20.62 -6.75 0.04
CA ILE A 4 -19.55 -7.67 -0.34
C ILE A 4 -18.55 -6.95 -1.23
N LEU A 5 -17.26 -7.12 -0.94
CA LEU A 5 -16.13 -6.67 -1.74
C LEU A 5 -15.41 -7.88 -2.32
N TYR A 6 -14.91 -7.75 -3.55
CA TYR A 6 -14.48 -8.88 -4.36
C TYR A 6 -13.02 -8.79 -4.74
N HIS A 7 -12.25 -9.83 -4.43
CA HIS A 7 -10.88 -9.97 -4.88
C HIS A 7 -10.83 -10.87 -6.12
N TYR A 8 -10.48 -10.28 -7.28
CA TYR A 8 -10.30 -11.01 -8.53
C TYR A 8 -8.90 -11.61 -8.59
N CYS A 9 -8.81 -12.89 -8.93
CA CYS A 9 -7.53 -13.58 -9.03
C CYS A 9 -7.60 -14.80 -9.96
N SER A 10 -6.44 -15.35 -10.32
CA SER A 10 -6.40 -16.62 -11.05
C SER A 10 -6.86 -17.80 -10.18
N THR A 11 -7.26 -18.91 -10.79
CA THR A 11 -7.62 -20.13 -10.06
C THR A 11 -6.49 -20.65 -9.17
N GLN A 12 -5.23 -20.52 -9.61
CA GLN A 12 -4.07 -20.89 -8.79
C GLN A 12 -3.97 -20.02 -7.53
N LYS A 13 -4.18 -18.71 -7.65
CA LYS A 13 -4.19 -17.79 -6.51
C LYS A 13 -5.36 -18.09 -5.56
N MET A 14 -6.56 -18.36 -6.09
CA MET A 14 -7.70 -18.82 -5.27
C MET A 14 -7.35 -20.08 -4.47
N TYR A 15 -6.76 -21.08 -5.12
CA TYR A 15 -6.31 -22.29 -4.42
C TYR A 15 -5.30 -21.96 -3.32
N GLY A 16 -4.33 -21.07 -3.58
CA GLY A 16 -3.37 -20.61 -2.57
C GLY A 16 -4.03 -19.92 -1.37
N ILE A 17 -5.01 -19.04 -1.62
CA ILE A 17 -5.77 -18.35 -0.58
C ILE A 17 -6.54 -19.35 0.28
N MET A 18 -7.29 -20.26 -0.35
CA MET A 18 -8.13 -21.22 0.38
C MET A 18 -7.30 -22.29 1.10
N SER A 19 -6.29 -22.86 0.44
CA SER A 19 -5.46 -23.90 1.05
C SER A 19 -4.55 -23.37 2.16
N GLY A 20 -3.99 -22.17 1.97
CA GLY A 20 -3.15 -21.50 2.96
C GLY A 20 -3.94 -20.72 4.02
N ARG A 21 -5.26 -20.59 3.87
CA ARG A 21 -6.14 -19.81 4.73
C ARG A 21 -5.70 -18.35 4.93
N GLN A 22 -5.16 -17.73 3.89
CA GLN A 22 -4.54 -16.41 3.97
C GLN A 22 -4.87 -15.54 2.76
N LEU A 23 -5.06 -14.24 2.98
CA LEU A 23 -4.99 -13.23 1.94
C LEU A 23 -3.56 -12.72 1.82
N ARG A 24 -3.16 -12.33 0.60
CA ARG A 24 -1.81 -11.85 0.30
C ARG A 24 -1.85 -10.37 -0.03
N MET A 25 -1.35 -9.54 0.88
CA MET A 25 -1.11 -8.12 0.63
C MET A 25 0.22 -8.01 -0.12
N SER A 26 0.17 -7.81 -1.43
CA SER A 26 1.35 -7.86 -2.30
C SER A 26 2.04 -6.51 -2.38
N ASP A 27 3.33 -6.53 -2.71
CA ASP A 27 4.13 -5.33 -2.91
C ASP A 27 3.52 -4.39 -3.97
N ILE A 28 3.17 -3.16 -3.59
CA ILE A 28 2.55 -2.19 -4.49
C ILE A 28 3.46 -1.76 -5.65
N THR A 29 4.78 -1.84 -5.47
CA THR A 29 5.75 -1.53 -6.54
C THR A 29 5.70 -2.53 -7.70
N LYS A 30 5.00 -3.66 -7.49
CA LYS A 30 4.74 -4.70 -8.49
C LYS A 30 3.31 -4.65 -9.04
N SER A 31 2.56 -3.58 -8.74
CA SER A 31 1.22 -3.35 -9.28
C SER A 31 1.26 -3.14 -10.80
N ASN A 32 0.12 -3.41 -11.45
CA ASN A 32 -0.05 -3.12 -12.87
C ASN A 32 -0.09 -1.61 -13.16
N ASP A 33 -0.50 -0.80 -12.17
CA ASP A 33 -0.47 0.65 -12.25
C ASP A 33 0.81 1.15 -11.56
N TYR A 34 1.87 1.26 -12.35
CA TYR A 34 3.17 1.67 -11.84
C TYR A 34 3.17 3.13 -11.37
N ASP A 35 2.27 3.97 -11.89
CA ASP A 35 2.21 5.40 -11.56
C ASP A 35 1.70 5.64 -10.11
N GLU A 36 1.03 4.67 -9.48
CA GLU A 36 0.46 4.82 -8.13
C GLU A 36 1.53 5.07 -7.05
N VAL A 37 2.65 4.36 -7.13
CA VAL A 37 3.77 4.50 -6.18
C VAL A 37 4.50 5.83 -6.40
N TYR A 38 4.56 6.29 -7.64
CA TYR A 38 5.24 7.52 -8.03
C TYR A 38 4.32 8.74 -8.06
N MET A 39 3.04 8.60 -7.72
CA MET A 39 2.05 9.66 -7.96
C MET A 39 2.46 11.01 -7.38
N PHE A 40 3.13 11.03 -6.23
CA PHE A 40 3.65 12.25 -5.61
C PHE A 40 5.17 12.44 -5.81
N PHE A 41 5.92 11.44 -6.26
CA PHE A 41 7.36 11.54 -6.48
C PHE A 41 7.69 11.66 -7.98
N PRO A 42 8.46 12.66 -8.42
CA PRO A 42 9.18 13.65 -7.63
C PRO A 42 8.41 14.96 -7.37
N GLY A 43 7.14 15.03 -7.81
CA GLY A 43 6.33 16.26 -7.83
C GLY A 43 6.27 17.00 -6.48
N ILE A 44 6.22 16.29 -5.36
CA ILE A 44 6.19 16.89 -4.02
C ILE A 44 7.46 17.69 -3.71
N ILE A 45 8.63 17.20 -4.09
CA ILE A 45 9.91 17.88 -3.84
C ILE A 45 10.00 19.13 -4.71
N TYR A 46 9.56 19.05 -5.97
CA TYR A 46 9.52 20.21 -6.86
C TYR A 46 8.53 21.27 -6.37
N ALA A 47 7.34 20.86 -5.93
CA ALA A 47 6.36 21.76 -5.35
C ALA A 47 6.89 22.43 -4.08
N MET A 48 7.56 21.70 -3.18
CA MET A 48 8.20 22.28 -2.00
C MET A 48 9.26 23.32 -2.36
N ARG A 49 10.12 23.02 -3.35
CA ARG A 49 11.11 23.98 -3.84
C ARG A 49 10.45 25.26 -4.37
N ASP A 50 9.45 25.11 -5.23
CA ASP A 50 8.78 26.25 -5.86
C ASP A 50 8.00 27.10 -4.84
N VAL A 51 7.39 26.48 -3.83
CA VAL A 51 6.70 27.18 -2.74
C VAL A 51 7.71 27.91 -1.85
N TYR A 52 8.82 27.28 -1.48
CA TYR A 52 9.85 27.88 -0.65
C TYR A 52 10.49 29.09 -1.34
N TYR A 53 10.82 29.02 -2.63
CA TYR A 53 11.41 30.15 -3.37
C TYR A 53 10.44 31.32 -3.56
N LYS A 54 9.13 31.08 -3.52
CA LYS A 54 8.13 32.16 -3.53
C LYS A 54 7.94 32.80 -2.15
N ASN A 55 8.10 32.03 -1.08
CA ASN A 55 7.82 32.46 0.29
C ASN A 55 8.90 31.92 1.25
N SER A 56 10.13 32.42 1.10
CA SER A 56 11.29 31.92 1.84
C SER A 56 11.18 32.19 3.34
N PHE A 57 11.73 31.30 4.15
CA PHE A 57 11.94 31.50 5.58
C PHE A 57 13.38 31.11 5.95
N PRO A 58 13.92 31.66 7.05
CA PRO A 58 15.26 31.32 7.50
C PRO A 58 15.44 29.82 7.67
N PHE A 59 16.45 29.26 7.02
CA PHE A 59 16.74 27.83 7.07
C PHE A 59 18.25 27.61 7.16
N GLU A 60 18.67 26.53 7.80
CA GLU A 60 20.08 26.16 7.91
C GLU A 60 20.18 24.64 7.84
N PHE A 61 21.07 24.17 6.96
CA PHE A 61 21.38 22.75 6.81
C PHE A 61 22.76 22.56 6.20
N ALA A 62 23.52 21.59 6.69
CA ALA A 62 24.87 21.26 6.23
C ALA A 62 25.82 22.48 6.15
N GLY A 63 25.71 23.41 7.10
CA GLY A 63 26.54 24.63 7.16
C GLY A 63 26.20 25.72 6.14
N GLU A 64 25.10 25.56 5.39
CA GLU A 64 24.61 26.52 4.40
C GLU A 64 23.25 27.07 4.85
N THR A 65 22.91 28.28 4.44
CA THR A 65 21.68 28.96 4.84
C THR A 65 20.67 29.09 3.69
N ASP A 66 19.41 29.26 4.06
CA ASP A 66 18.27 29.61 3.22
C ASP A 66 18.15 28.72 1.97
N GLU A 67 18.13 29.32 0.78
CA GLU A 67 17.98 28.60 -0.49
C GLU A 67 19.01 27.49 -0.68
N ARG A 68 20.27 27.75 -0.29
CA ARG A 68 21.35 26.78 -0.48
C ARG A 68 21.26 25.62 0.49
N GLY A 69 20.91 25.87 1.75
CA GLY A 69 20.63 24.83 2.72
C GLY A 69 19.44 23.96 2.30
N MET A 70 18.35 24.58 1.83
CA MET A 70 17.17 23.89 1.33
C MET A 70 17.45 23.06 0.07
N GLU A 71 18.22 23.59 -0.88
CA GLU A 71 18.62 22.87 -2.09
C GLU A 71 19.38 21.59 -1.75
N ILE A 72 20.31 21.65 -0.79
CA ILE A 72 21.05 20.48 -0.33
C ILE A 72 20.10 19.45 0.29
N LEU A 73 19.22 19.86 1.19
CA LEU A 73 18.25 18.96 1.83
C LEU A 73 17.35 18.27 0.80
N PHE A 74 16.79 19.03 -0.15
CA PHE A 74 15.92 18.49 -1.20
C PHE A 74 16.65 17.56 -2.14
N ARG A 75 17.90 17.88 -2.51
CA ARG A 75 18.72 16.99 -3.34
C ARG A 75 18.99 15.66 -2.64
N LEU A 76 19.40 15.69 -1.36
CA LEU A 76 19.64 14.48 -0.59
C LEU A 76 18.38 13.61 -0.46
N ALA A 77 17.22 14.23 -0.18
CA ALA A 77 15.96 13.50 -0.12
C ALA A 77 15.56 12.91 -1.48
N TYR A 78 15.71 13.68 -2.56
CA TYR A 78 15.45 13.21 -3.93
C TYR A 78 16.32 12.00 -4.27
N ASP A 79 17.63 12.09 -4.04
CA ASP A 79 18.58 11.02 -4.35
C ASP A 79 18.29 9.75 -3.52
N TYR A 80 17.95 9.92 -2.24
CA TYR A 80 17.51 8.83 -1.37
C TYR A 80 16.28 8.11 -1.95
N PHE A 81 15.19 8.84 -2.22
CA PHE A 81 13.95 8.23 -2.69
C PHE A 81 14.08 7.64 -4.08
N LYS A 82 14.81 8.30 -4.97
CA LYS A 82 15.12 7.76 -6.29
C LYS A 82 15.80 6.41 -6.19
N MET A 83 16.85 6.32 -5.36
CA MET A 83 17.56 5.06 -5.14
C MET A 83 16.64 3.97 -4.55
N GLU A 84 15.86 4.32 -3.53
CA GLU A 84 14.96 3.36 -2.86
C GLU A 84 13.85 2.88 -3.77
N PHE A 85 13.29 3.73 -4.63
CA PHE A 85 12.28 3.32 -5.59
C PHE A 85 12.88 2.48 -6.73
N ASP A 86 14.03 2.91 -7.30
CA ASP A 86 14.72 2.17 -8.37
C ASP A 86 15.13 0.75 -7.93
N LYS A 87 15.51 0.59 -6.65
CA LYS A 87 15.90 -0.70 -6.06
C LYS A 87 14.75 -1.44 -5.36
N GLY A 88 13.58 -0.82 -5.24
CA GLY A 88 12.43 -1.35 -4.49
C GLY A 88 12.69 -1.55 -2.98
N GLY A 89 13.53 -0.71 -2.38
CA GLY A 89 13.89 -0.76 -0.95
C GLY A 89 12.81 -0.23 0.00
N VAL A 90 11.97 0.69 -0.49
CA VAL A 90 10.75 1.15 0.19
C VAL A 90 9.52 0.64 -0.56
N THR A 91 8.55 0.08 0.17
CA THR A 91 7.30 -0.42 -0.40
C THR A 91 6.12 -0.22 0.57
N ASN A 92 4.94 -0.65 0.13
CA ASN A 92 3.79 -0.97 0.95
C ASN A 92 3.22 -2.32 0.49
N PHE A 93 2.59 -3.05 1.41
CA PHE A 93 1.83 -4.25 1.07
C PHE A 93 0.36 -3.89 0.96
N VAL A 94 -0.23 -4.17 -0.20
CA VAL A 94 -1.59 -3.76 -0.54
C VAL A 94 -2.41 -4.97 -0.99
N ILE A 95 -3.66 -5.02 -0.59
CA ILE A 95 -4.67 -5.88 -1.20
C ILE A 95 -5.86 -5.06 -1.65
N CYS A 96 -6.33 -5.35 -2.87
CA CYS A 96 -7.37 -4.61 -3.54
C CYS A 96 -8.63 -5.45 -3.70
N PHE A 97 -9.78 -4.79 -3.61
CA PHE A 97 -11.10 -5.37 -3.81
C PHE A 97 -11.97 -4.47 -4.68
N CYS A 98 -12.86 -5.06 -5.46
CA CYS A 98 -13.86 -4.36 -6.28
C CYS A 98 -15.24 -4.44 -5.61
N GLU A 99 -16.09 -3.43 -5.80
CA GLU A 99 -17.49 -3.48 -5.34
C GLU A 99 -18.37 -4.45 -6.18
N GLU A 100 -17.94 -4.78 -7.40
CA GLU A 100 -18.68 -5.64 -8.33
C GLU A 100 -17.98 -6.97 -8.53
N GLY A 101 -18.64 -8.08 -8.19
CA GLY A 101 -18.06 -9.42 -8.28
C GLY A 101 -18.08 -10.07 -9.66
N ASP A 102 -18.79 -9.48 -10.63
CA ASP A 102 -18.90 -9.98 -11.99
C ASP A 102 -18.76 -8.84 -13.00
N LYS A 103 -17.52 -8.39 -13.22
CA LYS A 103 -17.19 -7.19 -14.02
C LYS A 103 -16.17 -7.52 -15.12
N LEU A 104 -16.50 -7.18 -16.37
CA LEU A 104 -15.69 -7.54 -17.54
C LEU A 104 -14.26 -6.99 -17.51
N SER A 105 -14.06 -5.73 -17.09
CA SER A 105 -12.72 -5.15 -16.97
C SER A 105 -11.87 -5.90 -15.94
N GLN A 106 -12.48 -6.30 -14.83
CA GLN A 106 -11.80 -7.05 -13.76
C GLN A 106 -11.47 -8.49 -14.19
N TRP A 107 -12.37 -9.15 -14.92
CA TRP A 107 -12.09 -10.46 -15.51
C TRP A 107 -10.87 -10.44 -16.42
N ARG A 108 -10.75 -9.40 -17.25
CA ARG A 108 -9.62 -9.21 -18.17
C ARG A 108 -8.33 -8.87 -17.43
N GLY A 109 -8.37 -7.88 -16.55
CA GLY A 109 -7.18 -7.33 -15.90
C GLY A 109 -6.59 -8.22 -14.80
N TYR A 110 -7.44 -8.90 -14.01
CA TYR A 110 -7.01 -9.48 -12.73
C TYR A 110 -7.33 -10.97 -12.55
N ALA A 111 -8.20 -11.54 -13.38
CA ALA A 111 -8.63 -12.94 -13.27
C ALA A 111 -8.37 -13.74 -14.56
N ASP A 112 -7.14 -13.62 -15.08
CA ASP A 112 -6.60 -14.43 -16.19
C ASP A 112 -7.54 -14.47 -17.41
N ASN A 113 -7.95 -13.30 -17.90
CA ASN A 113 -8.91 -13.15 -19.00
C ASN A 113 -10.19 -13.97 -18.81
N GLY A 114 -10.74 -13.94 -17.60
CA GLY A 114 -11.96 -14.65 -17.22
C GLY A 114 -11.79 -16.15 -16.96
N ARG A 115 -10.56 -16.69 -17.00
CA ARG A 115 -10.27 -18.07 -16.56
C ARG A 115 -10.08 -18.17 -15.05
N GLY A 116 -10.00 -17.05 -14.34
CA GLY A 116 -9.89 -16.99 -12.89
C GLY A 116 -11.24 -16.97 -12.16
N VAL A 117 -11.24 -16.39 -10.96
CA VAL A 117 -12.40 -16.26 -10.09
C VAL A 117 -12.43 -14.89 -9.41
N SER A 118 -13.56 -14.60 -8.78
CA SER A 118 -13.76 -13.45 -7.91
C SER A 118 -14.24 -13.93 -6.54
N ILE A 119 -13.53 -13.58 -5.47
CA ILE A 119 -13.77 -14.07 -4.10
C ILE A 119 -14.38 -12.92 -3.29
N GLY A 120 -15.60 -13.12 -2.77
CA GLY A 120 -16.36 -12.14 -2.01
C GLY A 120 -16.08 -12.20 -0.50
N PHE A 121 -15.84 -11.03 0.09
CA PHE A 121 -15.59 -10.79 1.51
C PHE A 121 -16.56 -9.74 2.04
N SER A 122 -16.93 -9.82 3.32
CA SER A 122 -17.73 -8.78 3.97
C SER A 122 -16.90 -7.50 4.13
N GLU A 123 -17.40 -6.37 3.62
CA GLU A 123 -16.79 -5.06 3.83
C GLU A 123 -16.68 -4.76 5.33
N ARG A 124 -17.76 -5.03 6.08
CA ARG A 124 -17.81 -4.80 7.52
C ARG A 124 -16.72 -5.60 8.26
N GLU A 125 -16.53 -6.87 7.94
CA GLU A 125 -15.51 -7.72 8.58
C GLU A 125 -14.09 -7.28 8.22
N LEU A 126 -13.84 -6.88 6.97
CA LEU A 126 -12.55 -6.30 6.55
C LEU A 126 -12.26 -4.98 7.27
N THR A 127 -13.25 -4.11 7.38
CA THR A 127 -13.14 -2.83 8.10
C THR A 127 -12.92 -3.08 9.60
N GLN A 128 -13.60 -4.04 10.21
CA GLN A 128 -13.36 -4.44 11.60
C GLN A 128 -11.95 -4.99 11.81
N TYR A 129 -11.44 -5.81 10.89
CA TYR A 129 -10.05 -6.29 10.94
C TYR A 129 -9.06 -5.13 10.92
N SER A 130 -9.18 -4.21 9.94
CA SER A 130 -8.29 -3.05 9.88
C SER A 130 -8.40 -2.15 11.11
N GLY A 131 -9.59 -2.05 11.71
CA GLY A 131 -9.84 -1.30 12.95
C GLY A 131 -9.10 -1.84 14.18
N LYS A 132 -8.79 -3.15 14.24
CA LYS A 132 -7.94 -3.74 15.28
C LYS A 132 -6.51 -3.21 15.23
N TYR A 133 -6.06 -2.84 14.03
CA TYR A 133 -4.72 -2.32 13.74
C TYR A 133 -4.80 -0.87 13.22
N LYS A 134 -5.76 -0.08 13.70
CA LYS A 134 -6.11 1.24 13.14
C LYS A 134 -4.93 2.21 13.02
N ASP A 135 -3.90 2.05 13.82
CA ASP A 135 -2.73 2.94 13.81
C ASP A 135 -1.71 2.51 12.74
N ILE A 136 -1.77 1.26 12.26
CA ILE A 136 -0.79 0.66 11.33
C ILE A 136 -1.41 0.31 9.98
N ILE A 137 -2.64 -0.18 9.95
CA ILE A 137 -3.34 -0.63 8.73
C ILE A 137 -4.57 0.25 8.51
N THR A 138 -4.86 0.55 7.25
CA THR A 138 -6.07 1.22 6.83
C THR A 138 -6.81 0.42 5.77
N MET A 139 -8.13 0.56 5.72
CA MET A 139 -9.00 0.02 4.69
C MET A 139 -9.92 1.13 4.21
N GLY A 140 -10.03 1.33 2.90
CA GLY A 140 -10.88 2.39 2.38
C GLY A 140 -11.12 2.33 0.88
N LYS A 141 -12.17 3.02 0.45
CA LYS A 141 -12.47 3.22 -0.97
C LYS A 141 -11.43 4.15 -1.60
N VAL A 142 -10.93 3.76 -2.77
CA VAL A 142 -9.99 4.57 -3.55
C VAL A 142 -10.67 5.85 -4.05
N LYS A 143 -9.93 6.96 -3.98
CA LYS A 143 -10.35 8.29 -4.43
C LYS A 143 -9.80 8.56 -5.82
N TYR A 144 -10.68 8.54 -6.80
CA TYR A 144 -10.34 8.83 -8.19
C TYR A 144 -10.17 10.33 -8.40
N LYS A 145 -9.05 10.74 -9.01
CA LYS A 145 -8.67 12.14 -9.19
C LYS A 145 -8.13 12.43 -10.58
N THR A 146 -8.39 13.63 -11.08
CA THR A 146 -7.73 14.13 -12.28
C THR A 146 -6.28 14.52 -11.98
N VAL A 147 -5.48 14.72 -13.02
CA VAL A 147 -4.08 15.18 -12.87
C VAL A 147 -4.02 16.55 -12.19
N GLU A 148 -4.95 17.45 -12.52
CA GLU A 148 -5.04 18.78 -11.90
C GLU A 148 -5.36 18.68 -10.40
N GLU A 149 -6.33 17.85 -10.01
CA GLU A 149 -6.66 17.66 -8.60
C GLU A 149 -5.50 17.02 -7.81
N ILE A 150 -4.77 16.08 -8.42
CA ILE A 150 -3.56 15.52 -7.80
C ILE A 150 -2.48 16.59 -7.62
N ASN A 151 -2.27 17.45 -8.62
CA ASN A 151 -1.31 18.55 -8.51
C ASN A 151 -1.69 19.53 -7.38
N ASP A 152 -2.97 19.86 -7.24
CA ASP A 152 -3.45 20.71 -6.13
C ASP A 152 -3.20 20.06 -4.77
N ILE A 153 -3.43 18.74 -4.65
CA ILE A 153 -3.11 17.97 -3.43
C ILE A 153 -1.61 18.00 -3.14
N ILE A 154 -0.76 17.81 -4.16
CA ILE A 154 0.70 17.86 -4.03
C ILE A 154 1.14 19.24 -3.51
N ILE A 155 0.62 20.33 -4.10
CA ILE A 155 0.95 21.70 -3.68
C ILE A 155 0.49 21.95 -2.24
N SER A 156 -0.72 21.51 -1.88
CA SER A 156 -1.22 21.63 -0.50
C SER A 156 -0.33 20.88 0.50
N LYS A 157 0.06 19.64 0.19
CA LYS A 157 0.97 18.83 1.01
C LYS A 157 2.36 19.46 1.11
N ALA A 158 2.89 20.02 0.02
CA ALA A 158 4.17 20.72 0.02
C ALA A 158 4.17 21.93 0.98
N ASN A 159 3.09 22.73 0.99
CA ASN A 159 2.94 23.83 1.94
C ASN A 159 2.93 23.34 3.40
N ASN A 160 2.20 22.26 3.70
CA ASN A 160 2.16 21.69 5.05
C ASN A 160 3.53 21.17 5.50
N LEU A 161 4.23 20.44 4.62
CA LEU A 161 5.58 19.94 4.89
C LEU A 161 6.58 21.07 5.15
N LEU A 162 6.52 22.16 4.39
CA LEU A 162 7.38 23.33 4.61
C LEU A 162 7.08 24.00 5.96
N ASN A 163 5.81 24.08 6.35
CA ASN A 163 5.41 24.63 7.66
C ASN A 163 5.93 23.78 8.82
N GLU A 164 5.90 22.45 8.69
CA GLU A 164 6.49 21.51 9.65
C GLU A 164 8.02 21.64 9.69
N LEU A 165 8.66 21.67 8.51
CA LEU A 165 10.12 21.77 8.36
C LEU A 165 10.68 23.06 8.97
N LYS A 166 9.94 24.18 8.86
CA LYS A 166 10.33 25.50 9.39
C LYS A 166 10.71 25.47 10.87
N ASN A 167 10.04 24.63 11.67
CA ASN A 167 10.28 24.56 13.12
C ASN A 167 11.08 23.31 13.54
N LEU A 168 11.43 22.43 12.58
CA LEU A 168 12.05 21.14 12.87
C LEU A 168 13.42 21.30 13.53
N ARG A 169 14.30 22.16 12.99
CA ARG A 169 15.66 22.38 13.56
C ARG A 169 15.58 22.83 15.02
N LYS A 170 14.72 23.81 15.30
CA LYS A 170 14.48 24.29 16.67
C LYS A 170 13.99 23.17 17.58
N TRP A 171 13.01 22.39 17.12
CA TRP A 171 12.49 21.27 17.88
C TRP A 171 13.58 20.22 18.20
N ILE A 172 14.45 19.89 17.24
CA ILE A 172 15.58 18.98 17.43
C ILE A 172 16.53 19.50 18.52
N ILE A 173 16.91 20.79 18.44
CA ILE A 173 17.81 21.43 19.43
C ILE A 173 17.17 21.39 20.83
N ASP A 174 15.90 21.78 20.92
CA ASP A 174 15.18 21.92 22.19
C ASP A 174 14.91 20.56 22.86
N ASN A 175 14.77 19.46 22.10
CA ASN A 175 14.30 18.16 22.63
C ASN A 175 15.32 17.03 22.60
N LEU A 176 16.28 17.03 21.66
CA LEU A 176 17.23 15.91 21.49
C LEU A 176 18.62 16.18 22.07
N HIS A 177 18.93 17.44 22.40
CA HIS A 177 20.18 17.86 23.05
C HIS A 177 21.44 17.22 22.43
N CYS A 178 21.62 17.41 21.12
CA CYS A 178 22.70 16.77 20.34
C CYS A 178 23.63 17.82 19.68
N ASP A 179 24.84 17.38 19.31
CA ASP A 179 25.80 18.21 18.57
C ASP A 179 25.33 18.53 17.14
N ASP A 180 25.95 19.51 16.49
CA ASP A 180 25.54 20.00 15.18
C ASP A 180 25.54 18.89 14.11
N SER A 181 26.52 17.97 14.14
CA SER A 181 26.56 16.85 13.19
C SER A 181 25.32 15.95 13.31
N LYS A 182 24.93 15.63 14.54
CA LYS A 182 23.71 14.85 14.81
C LYS A 182 22.44 15.63 14.49
N GLN A 183 22.42 16.94 14.68
CA GLN A 183 21.27 17.77 14.30
C GLN A 183 21.01 17.66 12.79
N GLU A 184 22.05 17.73 11.95
CA GLU A 184 21.91 17.55 10.50
C GLU A 184 21.41 16.15 10.13
N GLU A 185 21.93 15.09 10.79
CA GLU A 185 21.44 13.72 10.60
C GLU A 185 19.95 13.56 10.96
N TYR A 186 19.52 14.16 12.08
CA TYR A 186 18.12 14.15 12.48
C TYR A 186 17.24 14.96 11.54
N MET A 187 17.72 16.12 11.05
CA MET A 187 17.01 16.94 10.07
C MET A 187 16.66 16.14 8.82
N ILE A 188 17.65 15.48 8.19
CA ILE A 188 17.41 14.66 7.00
C ILE A 188 16.54 13.44 7.34
N PHE A 189 16.77 12.79 8.49
CA PHE A 189 15.99 11.63 8.91
C PHE A 189 14.51 11.97 9.05
N PHE A 190 14.17 13.00 9.83
CA PHE A 190 12.78 13.41 10.02
C PHE A 190 12.15 13.90 8.73
N PHE A 191 12.90 14.62 7.90
CA PHE A 191 12.39 15.06 6.60
C PHE A 191 12.04 13.86 5.68
N ILE A 192 12.89 12.83 5.65
CA ILE A 192 12.60 11.57 4.94
C ILE A 192 11.34 10.90 5.52
N GLN A 193 11.17 10.87 6.86
CA GLN A 193 9.95 10.31 7.46
C GLN A 193 8.69 11.08 7.06
N MET A 194 8.74 12.42 7.05
CA MET A 194 7.63 13.27 6.64
C MET A 194 7.23 13.02 5.17
N LEU A 195 8.22 12.90 4.27
CA LEU A 195 7.98 12.57 2.87
C LEU A 195 7.40 11.16 2.69
N ASN A 196 7.91 10.18 3.42
CA ASN A 196 7.36 8.83 3.43
C ASN A 196 5.87 8.80 3.79
N MET A 197 5.44 9.54 4.81
CA MET A 197 4.02 9.64 5.18
C MET A 197 3.17 10.17 4.02
N VAL A 198 3.68 11.18 3.32
CA VAL A 198 3.03 11.76 2.14
C VAL A 198 2.94 10.77 0.98
N PHE A 199 3.97 9.96 0.76
CA PHE A 199 3.94 8.89 -0.24
C PHE A 199 2.96 7.77 0.14
N MET A 200 2.87 7.36 1.40
CA MET A 200 1.87 6.37 1.81
C MET A 200 0.44 6.89 1.65
N ASP A 201 0.24 8.18 1.89
CA ASP A 201 -1.04 8.84 1.62
C ASP A 201 -1.42 8.83 0.13
N SER A 202 -0.48 8.69 -0.81
CA SER A 202 -0.80 8.64 -2.24
C SER A 202 -1.60 7.39 -2.61
N LEU A 203 -1.43 6.30 -1.85
CA LEU A 203 -2.05 4.99 -2.09
C LEU A 203 -3.57 5.00 -1.97
N GLN A 204 -4.16 6.05 -1.38
CA GLN A 204 -5.62 6.22 -1.34
C GLN A 204 -6.18 6.80 -2.66
N TYR A 205 -5.32 7.26 -3.56
CA TYR A 205 -5.72 7.90 -4.81
C TYR A 205 -5.41 7.00 -6.02
N LYS A 206 -6.15 7.26 -7.10
CA LYS A 206 -5.90 6.68 -8.41
C LYS A 206 -6.32 7.68 -9.48
N ASN A 207 -5.75 7.57 -10.68
CA ASN A 207 -6.20 8.39 -11.81
C ASN A 207 -7.68 8.09 -12.13
N VAL A 208 -8.46 9.12 -12.45
CA VAL A 208 -9.89 8.99 -12.77
C VAL A 208 -10.21 8.04 -13.93
N SER A 209 -9.25 7.79 -14.82
CA SER A 209 -9.38 6.81 -15.90
C SER A 209 -9.59 5.37 -15.45
N PHE A 210 -9.30 5.05 -14.17
CA PHE A 210 -9.51 3.73 -13.57
C PHE A 210 -10.76 3.66 -12.67
N GLN A 211 -11.64 4.67 -12.70
CA GLN A 211 -12.83 4.71 -11.83
C GLN A 211 -13.77 3.50 -11.99
N GLU A 212 -13.72 2.81 -13.14
CA GLU A 212 -14.43 1.56 -13.34
C GLU A 212 -13.95 0.44 -12.43
N GLU A 213 -12.81 0.52 -11.77
CA GLU A 213 -12.38 -0.52 -10.84
C GLU A 213 -13.23 -0.54 -9.57
N ASN A 214 -13.90 0.57 -9.21
CA ASN A 214 -14.66 0.69 -7.95
C ASN A 214 -13.89 0.13 -6.74
N GLU A 215 -12.59 0.42 -6.72
CA GLU A 215 -11.59 -0.21 -5.87
C GLU A 215 -11.69 0.21 -4.40
N TRP A 216 -11.44 -0.76 -3.52
CA TRP A 216 -11.15 -0.62 -2.11
C TRP A 216 -9.77 -1.21 -1.83
N ARG A 217 -8.97 -0.54 -1.02
CA ARG A 217 -7.61 -0.98 -0.65
C ARG A 217 -7.47 -1.14 0.84
N MET A 218 -6.81 -2.23 1.23
CA MET A 218 -6.22 -2.37 2.55
C MET A 218 -4.69 -2.31 2.43
N PHE A 219 -4.05 -1.44 3.22
CA PHE A 219 -2.62 -1.18 3.15
C PHE A 219 -2.07 -0.61 4.47
N PHE A 220 -0.74 -0.60 4.61
CA PHE A 220 -0.07 -0.04 5.79
C PHE A 220 -0.03 1.50 5.73
N LYS A 221 -0.24 2.19 6.84
CA LYS A 221 -0.16 3.67 6.90
C LYS A 221 1.25 4.22 6.78
N TYR A 222 2.24 3.36 7.01
CA TYR A 222 3.66 3.70 7.06
C TYR A 222 4.43 2.89 6.00
N PRO A 223 5.55 3.43 5.48
CA PRO A 223 6.40 2.70 4.55
C PRO A 223 6.95 1.43 5.19
N ILE A 224 7.13 0.41 4.36
CA ILE A 224 7.83 -0.82 4.74
C ILE A 224 9.20 -0.78 4.06
N THR A 225 10.24 -0.80 4.88
CA THR A 225 11.63 -0.89 4.40
C THR A 225 12.04 -2.35 4.32
N LYS A 226 12.51 -2.80 3.15
CA LYS A 226 12.95 -4.20 2.93
C LYS A 226 14.39 -4.44 3.42
N LYS A 227 14.63 -4.23 4.72
CA LYS A 227 15.90 -4.59 5.35
C LYS A 227 15.75 -5.89 6.12
N THR A 228 16.55 -6.89 5.76
CA THR A 228 16.51 -8.22 6.37
C THR A 228 16.72 -8.16 7.88
N GLU A 229 17.60 -7.27 8.36
CA GLU A 229 17.88 -7.10 9.79
C GLU A 229 16.66 -6.54 10.53
N LEU A 230 15.85 -5.69 9.89
CA LEU A 230 14.65 -5.12 10.51
C LEU A 230 13.49 -6.12 10.56
N ILE A 231 13.35 -6.96 9.52
CA ILE A 231 12.22 -7.90 9.39
C ILE A 231 12.50 -9.23 10.12
N TYR A 232 13.73 -9.71 10.03
CA TYR A 232 14.14 -11.05 10.50
C TYR A 232 15.27 -11.03 11.53
N GLY A 233 15.85 -9.86 11.84
CA GLY A 233 16.89 -9.75 12.86
C GLY A 233 16.35 -9.79 14.29
N GLU A 234 17.27 -9.91 15.24
CA GLU A 234 16.96 -9.95 16.67
C GLU A 234 16.97 -8.56 17.34
N GLU A 235 17.59 -7.57 16.69
CA GLU A 235 17.74 -6.22 17.25
C GLU A 235 16.45 -5.40 17.12
N ARG A 236 15.94 -4.94 18.26
CA ARG A 236 14.80 -3.99 18.33
C ARG A 236 15.34 -2.56 18.24
N ASN A 237 14.86 -1.80 17.25
CA ASN A 237 15.13 -0.36 17.17
C ASN A 237 14.30 0.40 18.22
N LYS A 238 14.87 1.46 18.81
CA LYS A 238 14.33 2.16 20.00
C LYS A 238 13.14 3.13 19.74
N SER A 239 12.21 2.80 18.86
CA SER A 239 11.02 3.62 18.57
C SER A 239 9.75 2.79 18.77
N VAL A 240 8.82 3.24 19.62
CA VAL A 240 7.61 2.49 20.02
C VAL A 240 6.71 2.15 18.82
N LEU A 241 6.47 3.12 17.92
CA LEU A 241 5.68 2.90 16.69
C LEU A 241 6.37 1.93 15.74
N PHE A 242 7.70 1.96 15.71
CA PHE A 242 8.50 1.02 14.94
C PHE A 242 8.44 -0.38 15.53
N ASP A 243 8.43 -0.51 16.87
CA ASP A 243 8.28 -1.79 17.56
C ASP A 243 6.94 -2.47 17.27
N GLU A 244 5.83 -1.73 17.30
CA GLU A 244 4.50 -2.28 16.96
C GLU A 244 4.42 -2.73 15.49
N MET A 245 4.94 -1.93 14.57
CA MET A 245 5.00 -2.30 13.15
C MET A 245 5.87 -3.54 12.90
N VAL A 246 7.06 -3.59 13.50
CA VAL A 246 7.97 -4.73 13.40
C VAL A 246 7.30 -5.98 13.98
N GLU A 247 6.61 -5.87 15.13
CA GLU A 247 5.88 -6.97 15.72
C GLU A 247 4.76 -7.49 14.80
N VAL A 248 4.00 -6.59 14.17
CA VAL A 248 2.97 -6.96 13.18
C VAL A 248 3.59 -7.69 11.98
N MET A 249 4.74 -7.24 11.49
CA MET A 249 5.39 -7.78 10.29
C MET A 249 6.27 -9.01 10.54
N LYS A 250 6.66 -9.27 11.80
CA LYS A 250 7.64 -10.30 12.14
C LYS A 250 7.20 -11.67 11.61
N ASN A 251 8.05 -12.26 10.77
CA ASN A 251 7.80 -13.55 10.12
C ASN A 251 6.51 -13.63 9.28
N LYS A 252 5.92 -12.48 8.89
CA LYS A 252 4.69 -12.43 8.08
C LYS A 252 4.91 -12.11 6.61
N ILE A 253 6.17 -11.90 6.20
CA ILE A 253 6.54 -11.66 4.81
C ILE A 253 6.93 -12.99 4.16
N ASP A 254 6.29 -13.30 3.04
CA ASP A 254 6.53 -14.48 2.22
C ASP A 254 6.51 -14.08 0.73
N PHE A 255 6.68 -15.02 -0.20
CA PHE A 255 6.97 -14.71 -1.61
C PHE A 255 6.03 -15.43 -2.58
N ASN A 256 5.44 -14.67 -3.48
CA ASN A 256 4.80 -15.19 -4.67
C ASN A 256 5.86 -15.42 -5.74
N ILE A 257 5.92 -16.65 -6.27
CA ILE A 257 6.83 -16.99 -7.36
C ILE A 257 6.08 -16.84 -8.68
N LEU A 258 6.57 -15.95 -9.54
CA LEU A 258 6.14 -15.79 -10.92
C LEU A 258 7.16 -16.45 -11.86
N ASN A 259 6.88 -16.49 -13.16
CA ASN A 259 7.79 -17.11 -14.13
C ASN A 259 9.11 -16.33 -14.25
N ASP A 260 9.08 -15.03 -14.02
CA ASP A 260 10.15 -14.07 -14.27
C ASP A 260 10.41 -13.12 -13.08
N ASP A 261 9.70 -13.28 -11.96
CA ASP A 261 9.82 -12.41 -10.80
C ASP A 261 9.50 -13.13 -9.47
N ILE A 262 9.92 -12.52 -8.37
CA ILE A 262 9.53 -12.88 -7.01
C ILE A 262 8.88 -11.66 -6.35
N VAL A 263 7.63 -11.81 -5.92
CA VAL A 263 6.85 -10.71 -5.36
C VAL A 263 6.64 -10.95 -3.88
N PRO A 264 7.26 -10.15 -2.99
CA PRO A 264 7.00 -10.28 -1.56
C PRO A 264 5.55 -9.91 -1.26
N TYR A 265 4.97 -10.58 -0.27
CA TYR A 265 3.67 -10.27 0.26
C TYR A 265 3.64 -10.40 1.77
N PHE A 266 2.84 -9.58 2.42
CA PHE A 266 2.44 -9.77 3.80
C PHE A 266 1.19 -10.67 3.83
N HIS A 267 1.24 -11.76 4.59
CA HIS A 267 0.07 -12.62 4.75
C HIS A 267 -0.87 -12.15 5.85
N LEU A 268 -2.16 -12.19 5.53
CA LEU A 268 -3.26 -11.89 6.41
C LEU A 268 -4.06 -13.17 6.62
N GLU A 269 -4.05 -13.69 7.85
CA GLU A 269 -4.79 -14.91 8.20
C GLU A 269 -6.29 -14.69 8.10
N LEU A 270 -6.97 -15.53 7.31
CA LEU A 270 -8.42 -15.43 7.09
C LEU A 270 -9.20 -15.54 8.41
N SER A 271 -8.71 -16.33 9.38
CA SER A 271 -9.31 -16.45 10.71
C SER A 271 -9.26 -15.17 11.54
N ASP A 272 -8.33 -14.26 11.25
CA ASP A 272 -8.24 -12.98 11.96
C ASP A 272 -9.31 -11.99 11.50
N ILE A 273 -9.82 -12.17 10.27
CA ILE A 273 -10.93 -11.41 9.71
C ILE A 273 -12.24 -11.85 10.37
N SER A 274 -12.60 -13.13 10.21
CA SER A 274 -13.80 -13.71 10.82
C SER A 274 -13.78 -15.25 10.76
N GLU A 275 -14.73 -15.90 11.42
CA GLU A 275 -14.89 -17.37 11.39
C GLU A 275 -15.22 -17.90 9.98
N LYS A 276 -15.96 -17.11 9.18
CA LYS A 276 -16.41 -17.46 7.82
C LYS A 276 -16.10 -16.32 6.84
N PRO A 277 -14.83 -16.04 6.54
CA PRO A 277 -14.42 -14.79 5.90
C PRO A 277 -14.76 -14.75 4.41
N ILE A 278 -14.70 -15.90 3.72
CA ILE A 278 -15.13 -16.03 2.32
C ILE A 278 -16.64 -16.21 2.29
N LYS A 279 -17.36 -15.30 1.65
CA LYS A 279 -18.83 -15.31 1.56
C LYS A 279 -19.31 -15.96 0.27
N GLU A 280 -18.65 -15.66 -0.84
CA GLU A 280 -18.96 -16.25 -2.14
C GLU A 280 -17.73 -16.38 -3.03
N VAL A 281 -17.80 -17.27 -4.01
CA VAL A 281 -16.86 -17.36 -5.12
C VAL A 281 -17.64 -17.36 -6.43
N ILE A 282 -17.22 -16.47 -7.33
CA ILE A 282 -17.79 -16.34 -8.67
C ILE A 282 -16.76 -16.89 -9.65
N SER A 283 -17.14 -17.92 -10.38
CA SER A 283 -16.33 -18.49 -11.45
C SER A 283 -16.36 -17.57 -12.67
N GLY A 284 -15.19 -17.23 -13.21
CA GLY A 284 -15.07 -16.38 -14.39
C GLY A 284 -15.73 -17.00 -15.63
N PRO A 285 -16.04 -16.18 -16.66
CA PRO A 285 -16.79 -16.63 -17.84
C PRO A 285 -16.08 -17.69 -18.70
N ASN A 286 -14.76 -17.83 -18.59
CA ASN A 286 -13.95 -18.85 -19.27
C ASN A 286 -13.36 -19.89 -18.30
N ASN A 287 -13.81 -19.89 -17.04
CA ASN A 287 -13.35 -20.84 -16.04
C ASN A 287 -14.20 -22.12 -16.08
N HIS A 288 -13.55 -23.27 -15.84
CA HIS A 288 -14.15 -24.59 -15.99
C HIS A 288 -14.35 -25.35 -14.65
N ILE A 289 -14.18 -24.69 -13.51
CA ILE A 289 -14.43 -25.29 -12.20
C ILE A 289 -15.91 -25.69 -12.11
N LEU A 290 -16.18 -26.98 -11.89
CA LEU A 290 -17.53 -27.46 -11.64
C LEU A 290 -17.92 -27.24 -10.18
N LEU A 291 -19.22 -27.01 -9.93
CA LEU A 291 -19.76 -26.82 -8.58
C LEU A 291 -19.33 -27.93 -7.61
N LYS A 292 -19.37 -29.21 -8.03
CA LYS A 292 -18.98 -30.34 -7.17
C LYS A 292 -17.48 -30.35 -6.84
N ASP A 293 -16.63 -29.92 -7.77
CA ASP A 293 -15.19 -29.82 -7.55
C ASP A 293 -14.89 -28.70 -6.55
N PHE A 294 -15.58 -27.56 -6.68
CA PHE A 294 -15.49 -26.47 -5.71
C PHE A 294 -15.99 -26.89 -4.32
N GLN A 295 -17.11 -27.60 -4.24
CA GLN A 295 -17.61 -28.12 -2.97
C GLN A 295 -16.64 -29.11 -2.32
N LEU A 296 -15.99 -29.96 -3.12
CA LEU A 296 -14.94 -30.87 -2.63
C LEU A 296 -13.72 -30.10 -2.09
N LEU A 297 -13.31 -29.02 -2.76
CA LEU A 297 -12.25 -28.11 -2.29
C LEU A 297 -12.62 -27.46 -0.95
N CYS A 298 -13.84 -26.94 -0.83
CA CYS A 298 -14.37 -26.38 0.41
C CYS A 298 -14.35 -27.43 1.54
N GLY A 299 -14.82 -28.65 1.27
CA GLY A 299 -14.79 -29.75 2.22
C GLY A 299 -13.38 -30.11 2.68
N LYS A 300 -12.41 -30.19 1.75
CA LYS A 300 -11.00 -30.46 2.06
C LYS A 300 -10.41 -29.44 3.04
N TYR A 301 -10.69 -28.16 2.85
CA TYR A 301 -10.14 -27.08 3.66
C TYR A 301 -11.10 -26.56 4.74
N LYS A 302 -12.22 -27.26 4.96
CA LYS A 302 -13.25 -26.96 5.99
C LYS A 302 -13.87 -25.57 5.85
N TYR A 303 -14.09 -25.10 4.63
CA TYR A 303 -14.92 -23.93 4.37
C TYR A 303 -16.38 -24.34 4.32
N ASN A 304 -17.19 -23.73 5.19
CA ASN A 304 -18.63 -23.94 5.26
C ASN A 304 -19.35 -22.68 4.76
N ASP A 305 -20.54 -22.85 4.18
CA ASP A 305 -21.44 -21.76 3.76
C ASP A 305 -20.85 -20.76 2.75
N VAL A 306 -19.94 -21.21 1.88
CA VAL A 306 -19.44 -20.40 0.77
C VAL A 306 -20.36 -20.57 -0.44
N ALA A 307 -21.04 -19.49 -0.83
CA ALA A 307 -21.84 -19.49 -2.05
C ALA A 307 -20.94 -19.65 -3.29
N PHE A 308 -21.42 -20.37 -4.30
CA PHE A 308 -20.72 -20.51 -5.58
C PHE A 308 -21.67 -20.26 -6.74
N ARG A 309 -21.22 -19.45 -7.70
CA ARG A 309 -21.98 -19.19 -8.93
C ARG A 309 -21.05 -18.93 -10.11
N TYR A 310 -21.57 -19.08 -11.32
CA TYR A 310 -20.87 -18.70 -12.54
C TYR A 310 -21.12 -17.23 -12.87
N SER A 311 -20.16 -16.61 -13.53
CA SER A 311 -20.34 -15.32 -14.18
C SER A 311 -21.52 -15.37 -15.15
N LYS A 312 -22.29 -14.28 -15.21
CA LYS A 312 -23.39 -14.10 -16.17
C LYS A 312 -22.92 -13.40 -17.45
N ILE A 313 -21.67 -12.94 -17.49
CA ILE A 313 -21.11 -12.24 -18.63
C ILE A 313 -20.80 -13.26 -19.74
N SER A 314 -21.39 -13.06 -20.91
CA SER A 314 -21.02 -13.82 -22.10
C SER A 314 -19.72 -13.26 -22.69
N TYR A 315 -18.58 -13.76 -22.22
CA TYR A 315 -17.25 -13.42 -22.73
C TYR A 315 -16.55 -14.70 -23.18
N ARG A 316 -16.11 -14.73 -24.44
CA ARG A 316 -15.22 -15.76 -24.99
C ARG A 316 -13.87 -15.08 -25.18
N GLY A 317 -12.95 -15.35 -24.27
CA GLY A 317 -11.61 -14.74 -24.22
C GLY A 317 -10.60 -15.50 -25.05
#